data_AF-A0A7U7F1I6-F1
#
_entry.id   AF-A0A7U7F1I6-F1
#
_cell.length_a   1.000
_cell.length_b   1.000
_cell.length_c   1.000
_cell.angle_alpha   90.00
_cell.angle_beta   90.00
_cell.angle_gamma   90.00
#
_symmetry.space_group_name_H-M   'P 1'
#
loop_
_entity.id
_entity.type
_entity.pdbx_description
1 polymer ?
#
loop_
_entity_poly.entity_id
_entity_poly.type
_entity_poly.pdbx_seq_one_letter_code
_entity_poly.pdbx_strand_id
1 'polypeptide(L)'
;MDITLNLVKAFRARFGNTKTIWVWTGFLYEYLANDCTERRELLSYIDVLVDGLFIQHLFKPDLPYKGSLNQRIIDVQQSLSHARMIEYIVS
;
A
#
# COMPACT_ATOMS: atom_id res chain seq x y z
N MET A 1 -9.30 9.61 -7.44
CA MET A 1 -9.00 8.17 -7.33
C MET A 1 -8.79 7.61 -8.72
N ASP A 2 -9.70 7.89 -9.64
CA ASP A 2 -9.58 7.66 -11.09
C ASP A 2 -8.16 7.90 -11.70
N ILE A 3 -7.54 9.07 -11.50
CA ILE A 3 -6.20 9.36 -12.05
C ILE A 3 -5.14 8.35 -11.54
N THR A 4 -5.13 8.04 -10.24
CA THR A 4 -4.17 7.10 -9.65
C THR A 4 -4.37 5.70 -10.20
N LEU A 5 -5.62 5.25 -10.29
CA LEU A 5 -5.97 3.94 -10.82
C LEU A 5 -5.57 3.81 -12.30
N ASN A 6 -5.82 4.83 -13.12
CA ASN A 6 -5.42 4.85 -14.51
C ASN A 6 -3.89 4.83 -14.68
N LEU A 7 -3.16 5.55 -13.82
CA LEU A 7 -1.71 5.54 -13.82
C LEU A 7 -1.13 4.15 -13.51
N VAL A 8 -1.63 3.47 -12.47
CA VAL A 8 -1.12 2.13 -12.13
C VAL A 8 -1.47 1.11 -13.21
N LYS A 9 -2.66 1.21 -13.83
CA LYS A 9 -3.05 0.36 -14.97
C LYS A 9 -2.11 0.56 -16.16
N ALA A 10 -1.84 1.81 -16.53
CA ALA A 10 -0.92 2.13 -17.61
C ALA A 10 0.51 1.64 -17.30
N PHE A 11 0.96 1.80 -16.05
CA PHE A 11 2.25 1.31 -15.60
C PHE A 11 2.35 -0.23 -15.72
N ARG A 12 1.34 -0.96 -15.25
CA ARG A 12 1.28 -2.42 -15.36
C ARG A 12 1.20 -2.88 -16.81
N ALA A 13 0.47 -2.18 -17.67
CA ALA A 13 0.45 -2.48 -19.09
C ALA A 13 1.84 -2.32 -19.74
N ARG A 14 2.63 -1.34 -19.31
CA ARG A 14 3.95 -1.03 -19.88
C ARG A 14 5.11 -1.86 -19.34
N PHE A 15 5.06 -2.22 -18.06
CA PHE A 15 6.18 -2.85 -17.34
C PHE A 15 5.82 -4.22 -16.74
N GLY A 16 4.56 -4.64 -16.80
CA GLY A 16 4.09 -5.86 -16.14
C GLY A 16 4.42 -5.86 -14.65
N ASN A 17 4.93 -7.00 -14.18
CA ASN A 17 5.36 -7.19 -12.79
C ASN A 17 6.89 -7.08 -12.62
N THR A 18 7.59 -6.49 -13.60
CA THR A 18 9.05 -6.33 -13.53
C THR A 18 9.51 -5.19 -12.62
N LYS A 19 8.57 -4.35 -12.16
CA LYS A 19 8.79 -3.23 -11.25
C LYS A 19 7.74 -3.24 -10.16
N THR A 20 8.14 -2.78 -8.98
CA THR A 20 7.25 -2.67 -7.82
C THR A 20 6.61 -1.28 -7.76
N ILE A 21 5.35 -1.24 -7.34
CA ILE A 21 4.57 -0.03 -7.08
C ILE A 21 4.31 0.06 -5.58
N TRP A 22 4.85 1.10 -4.98
CA TRP A 22 4.68 1.43 -3.57
C TRP A 22 3.76 2.64 -3.42
N VAL A 23 2.82 2.57 -2.47
CA VAL A 23 1.85 3.65 -2.25
C VAL A 23 1.76 4.00 -0.77
N TRP A 24 1.87 5.29 -0.45
CA TRP A 24 1.56 5.85 0.86
C TRP A 24 0.18 6.50 0.79
N THR A 25 -0.77 6.05 1.62
CA THR A 25 -2.16 6.54 1.53
C THR A 25 -2.65 7.29 2.75
N GLY A 26 -2.09 7.00 3.94
CA GLY A 26 -2.63 7.48 5.21
C GLY A 26 -3.88 6.73 5.69
N PHE A 27 -4.52 5.94 4.82
CA PHE A 27 -5.63 5.05 5.18
C PHE A 27 -5.09 3.73 5.71
N LEU A 28 -5.91 3.02 6.48
CA LEU A 28 -5.60 1.66 6.89
C LEU A 28 -5.92 0.68 5.76
N TYR A 29 -5.11 -0.37 5.60
CA TYR A 29 -5.35 -1.44 4.63
C TYR A 29 -6.75 -2.02 4.76
N GLU A 30 -7.22 -2.28 5.98
CA GLU A 30 -8.53 -2.88 6.23
C GLU A 30 -9.66 -1.98 5.73
N TYR A 31 -9.49 -0.66 5.79
CA TYR A 31 -10.44 0.29 5.22
C TYR A 31 -10.48 0.18 3.70
N LEU A 32 -9.30 0.13 3.06
CA LEU A 32 -9.19 0.01 1.59
C LEU A 32 -9.64 -1.36 1.08
N ALA A 33 -9.39 -2.42 1.84
CA ALA A 33 -9.72 -3.80 1.47
C ALA A 33 -11.22 -4.12 1.60
N ASN A 34 -11.94 -3.38 2.46
CA ASN A 34 -13.40 -3.48 2.61
C ASN A 34 -14.16 -2.39 1.86
N ASP A 35 -13.46 -1.51 1.14
CA ASP A 35 -14.10 -0.47 0.31
C ASP A 35 -14.78 -1.12 -0.92
N CYS A 36 -15.96 -0.60 -1.31
CA CYS A 36 -16.68 -1.04 -2.51
C CYS A 36 -16.41 -0.14 -3.72
N THR A 37 -15.38 0.70 -3.67
CA THR A 37 -15.02 1.68 -4.71
C THR A 37 -13.69 1.35 -5.40
N GLU A 38 -13.27 2.21 -6.32
CA GLU A 38 -11.98 2.17 -7.04
C GLU A 38 -10.75 2.00 -6.11
N ARG A 39 -10.86 2.37 -4.83
CA ARG A 39 -9.78 2.19 -3.85
C ARG A 39 -9.43 0.72 -3.65
N ARG A 40 -10.44 -0.14 -3.66
CA ARG A 40 -10.26 -1.58 -3.54
C ARG A 40 -9.58 -2.13 -4.78
N GLU A 41 -9.99 -1.66 -5.95
CA GLU A 41 -9.41 -2.05 -7.22
C GLU A 41 -7.93 -1.66 -7.31
N LEU A 42 -7.55 -0.48 -6.79
CA LEU A 42 -6.16 -0.05 -6.71
C LEU A 42 -5.25 -1.08 -6.02
N LEU A 43 -5.74 -1.74 -4.95
CA LEU A 43 -4.97 -2.76 -4.24
C LEU A 43 -4.56 -3.93 -5.14
N SER A 44 -5.38 -4.28 -6.13
CA SER A 44 -5.07 -5.35 -7.09
C SER A 44 -3.90 -5.02 -8.03
N TYR A 45 -3.48 -3.76 -8.10
CA TYR A 45 -2.42 -3.32 -9.01
C TYR A 45 -1.12 -2.91 -8.31
N ILE A 46 -1.10 -2.78 -6.98
CA ILE A 46 0.08 -2.30 -6.23
C ILE A 46 0.74 -3.44 -5.44
N ASP A 47 2.02 -3.30 -5.13
CA ASP A 47 2.78 -4.36 -4.43
C ASP A 47 2.91 -4.08 -2.95
N VAL A 48 3.22 -2.83 -2.60
CA VAL A 48 3.46 -2.42 -1.22
C VAL A 48 2.60 -1.23 -0.85
N LEU A 49 1.92 -1.32 0.27
CA LEU A 49 1.15 -0.24 0.86
C LEU A 49 1.82 0.20 2.16
N VAL A 50 2.16 1.48 2.27
CA VAL A 50 2.47 2.10 3.55
C VAL A 50 1.23 2.83 4.05
N ASP A 51 0.70 2.31 5.14
CA ASP A 51 -0.63 2.64 5.61
C ASP A 51 -0.57 3.45 6.93
N GLY A 52 -1.69 4.10 7.27
CA GLY A 52 -1.79 4.94 8.45
C GLY A 52 -1.21 6.36 8.31
N LEU A 53 -1.85 7.31 9.00
CA LEU A 53 -1.44 8.71 9.03
C LEU A 53 -0.08 8.88 9.69
N PHE A 54 0.66 9.91 9.28
CA PHE A 54 1.85 10.34 10.00
C PHE A 54 1.45 10.96 11.35
N ILE A 55 2.11 10.52 12.42
CA ILE A 55 1.83 10.97 13.78
C ILE A 55 3.12 11.47 14.41
N GLN A 56 3.20 12.79 14.67
CA GLN A 56 4.42 13.43 15.17
C GLN A 56 4.89 12.88 16.51
N HIS A 57 3.99 12.55 17.44
CA HIS A 57 4.38 11.97 18.74
C HIS A 57 4.87 10.50 18.65
N LEU A 58 4.61 9.84 17.52
CA LEU A 58 5.12 8.51 17.20
C LEU A 58 6.27 8.58 16.18
N PHE A 59 6.76 9.78 15.87
CA PHE A 59 7.90 9.97 14.97
C PHE A 59 9.11 9.25 15.53
N LYS A 60 9.78 8.49 14.68
CA LYS A 60 11.06 7.88 14.99
C LYS A 60 11.95 7.92 13.75
N PRO A 61 13.18 8.48 13.86
CA PRO A 61 14.12 8.45 12.75
C PRO A 61 14.54 7.00 12.44
N ASP A 62 15.08 6.81 11.24
CA ASP A 62 15.66 5.53 10.79
C ASP A 62 14.66 4.37 10.72
N LEU A 63 13.35 4.65 10.67
CA LEU A 63 12.35 3.66 10.31
C LEU A 63 12.37 3.44 8.79
N PRO A 64 12.52 2.19 8.30
CA PRO A 64 12.48 1.91 6.87
C PRO A 64 11.15 2.36 6.27
N TYR A 65 11.18 3.24 5.27
CA TYR A 65 10.03 3.60 4.43
C TYR A 65 8.81 4.21 5.15
N LYS A 66 8.93 4.57 6.43
CA LYS A 66 7.85 5.16 7.24
C LYS A 66 8.37 6.23 8.20
N GLY A 67 7.50 7.15 8.59
CA GLY A 67 7.84 8.28 9.45
C GLY A 67 7.39 8.12 10.91
N SER A 68 6.35 7.33 11.17
CA SER A 68 5.84 7.11 12.52
C SER A 68 5.55 5.65 12.83
N LEU A 69 5.65 5.28 14.11
CA LEU A 69 5.57 3.88 14.57
C LEU A 69 4.25 3.19 14.22
N ASN A 70 3.15 3.94 14.12
CA ASN A 70 1.83 3.41 13.76
C ASN A 70 1.71 3.03 12.27
N GLN A 71 2.63 3.46 11.42
CA GLN A 71 2.57 3.14 9.99
C GLN A 71 3.05 1.71 9.76
N ARG A 72 2.32 0.97 8.94
CA ARG A 72 2.63 -0.42 8.58
C ARG A 72 3.04 -0.48 7.12
N ILE A 73 3.99 -1.36 6.82
CA ILE A 73 4.43 -1.63 5.44
C ILE A 73 3.86 -3.00 5.10
N ILE A 74 2.99 -3.05 4.11
CA ILE A 74 2.09 -4.19 3.88
C ILE A 74 2.39 -4.77 2.52
N ASP A 75 2.59 -6.09 2.48
CA ASP A 75 2.63 -6.85 1.23
C ASP A 75 1.19 -7.00 0.73
N VAL A 76 0.82 -6.23 -0.28
CA VAL A 76 -0.57 -6.15 -0.71
C VAL A 76 -0.99 -7.46 -1.35
N GLN A 77 -0.17 -8.04 -2.22
CA GLN A 77 -0.54 -9.25 -2.95
C GLN A 77 -0.69 -10.46 -2.01
N GLN A 78 0.21 -10.61 -1.04
CA GLN A 78 0.06 -11.63 0.00
C GLN A 78 -1.15 -11.35 0.89
N SER A 79 -1.40 -10.09 1.22
CA SER A 79 -2.54 -9.73 2.08
C SER A 79 -3.89 -10.01 1.41
N LEU A 80 -3.98 -9.79 0.09
CA LEU A 80 -5.16 -10.11 -0.72
C LEU A 80 -5.40 -11.61 -0.79
N SER A 81 -4.36 -12.39 -1.06
CA SER A 81 -4.47 -13.84 -1.25
C SER A 81 -4.86 -14.57 0.04
N HIS A 82 -4.41 -14.07 1.20
CA HIS A 82 -4.71 -14.66 2.51
C HIS A 82 -5.90 -14.01 3.22
N ALA A 83 -6.55 -13.01 2.59
CA ALA A 83 -7.63 -12.24 3.17
C ALA A 83 -7.32 -11.65 4.58
N ARG A 84 -6.06 -11.34 4.84
CA ARG A 84 -5.57 -10.75 6.11
C ARG A 84 -4.36 -9.89 5.84
N MET A 85 -4.12 -8.88 6.65
CA MET A 85 -2.93 -8.04 6.53
C MET A 85 -1.66 -8.86 6.80
N ILE A 86 -0.71 -8.79 5.87
CA ILE A 86 0.62 -9.41 5.94
C ILE A 86 1.67 -8.30 5.80
N GLU A 87 2.58 -8.24 6.77
CA GLU A 87 3.67 -7.25 6.76
C GLU A 87 4.70 -7.56 5.66
N TYR A 88 5.16 -6.51 5.01
CA TYR A 88 6.24 -6.57 4.02
C TYR A 88 7.58 -6.61 4.75
N ILE A 89 8.19 -7.80 4.83
CA ILE A 89 9.51 -7.97 5.48
C ILE A 89 10.60 -7.60 4.48
N VAL A 90 11.32 -6.52 4.76
CA VAL A 90 12.60 -6.18 4.11
C VAL A 90 13.67 -6.22 5.19
N SER A 91 14.04 -7.42 5.62
CA SER A 91 15.20 -7.66 6.49
C SER A 91 16.39 -8.11 5.66
#